data_AF-A0A366I799-F1
#
_entry.id   AF-A0A366I799-F1
#
_cell.length_a   1.000
_cell.length_b   1.000
_cell.length_c   1.000
_cell.angle_alpha   90.00
_cell.angle_beta   90.00
_cell.angle_gamma   90.00
#
_symmetry.space_group_name_H-M   'P 1'
#
loop_
_entity.id
_entity.type
_entity.pdbx_description
1 polymer ?
#
loop_
_entity_poly.entity_id
_entity_poly.type
_entity_poly.pdbx_seq_one_letter_code
_entity_poly.pdbx_strand_id
1 'polypeptide(L)'
;MAKFEFSGDPRVLWVYSYDENGVYVGNSFYFIPPYTGLPANTTNIPCEPGSGKTGVFNGESWEYVDDNRGTQYWNARGRGFVISTIQELLPVWAIMTPPPVPDDGYVLLFVDGEWTQVEDKTGQAYYDSNGNKNLVPNAYFTLPDGYTFAAPPDAKPTFVPQWDGNEWVYVKDLRGQIAYTTETKEAMVIAELGSLPAGYTLLVPGQFDEWDGVAWVKNEESEHAYYVDLAERQKVKLLTTATEQISILTYAVNNGIASESETTALQLWETYRVELNRVDTSTAPDITWPEKP
;
A
#
# COMPACT_ATOMS: atom_id res chain seq x y z
N MET A 1 67.59 -32.76 3.21
CA MET A 1 68.11 -31.52 2.61
C MET A 1 69.01 -30.83 3.64
N ALA A 2 70.12 -30.22 3.20
CA ALA A 2 71.11 -29.68 4.12
C ALA A 2 70.57 -28.41 4.81
N LYS A 3 70.43 -28.47 6.13
CA LYS A 3 70.12 -27.33 7.00
C LYS A 3 71.23 -26.30 6.88
N PHE A 4 70.92 -25.00 6.88
CA PHE A 4 71.95 -23.96 6.85
C PHE A 4 72.91 -24.12 8.04
N GLU A 5 74.20 -24.23 7.74
CA GLU A 5 75.27 -24.33 8.75
C GLU A 5 76.03 -23.01 8.85
N PHE A 6 76.33 -22.56 10.06
CA PHE A 6 77.16 -21.38 10.30
C PHE A 6 78.60 -21.63 9.82
N SER A 7 79.26 -20.57 9.35
CA SER A 7 80.63 -20.62 8.83
C SER A 7 81.50 -19.56 9.52
N GLY A 8 82.77 -19.89 9.76
CA GLY A 8 83.77 -18.92 10.22
C GLY A 8 84.30 -17.99 9.12
N ASP A 9 84.02 -18.32 7.86
CA ASP A 9 84.35 -17.50 6.68
C ASP A 9 83.10 -16.82 6.10
N PRO A 10 83.24 -15.59 5.54
CA PRO A 10 82.13 -14.92 4.88
C PRO A 10 81.69 -15.69 3.63
N ARG A 11 80.38 -15.71 3.36
CA ARG A 11 79.79 -16.40 2.21
C ARG A 11 78.86 -15.49 1.42
N VAL A 12 78.80 -15.69 0.11
CA VAL A 12 77.77 -15.11 -0.75
C VAL A 12 76.98 -16.26 -1.35
N LEU A 13 75.66 -16.28 -1.13
CA LEU A 13 74.79 -17.31 -1.65
C LEU A 13 73.42 -16.73 -2.05
N TRP A 14 72.69 -17.49 -2.87
CA TRP A 14 71.31 -17.19 -3.19
C TRP A 14 70.43 -17.41 -1.97
N VAL A 15 69.72 -16.36 -1.55
CA VAL A 15 68.65 -16.45 -0.56
C VAL A 15 67.32 -16.25 -1.25
N TYR A 16 66.34 -17.07 -0.87
CA TYR A 16 64.99 -17.06 -1.37
C TYR A 16 64.09 -16.54 -0.27
N SER A 17 63.46 -15.40 -0.52
CA SER A 17 62.64 -14.68 0.45
C SER A 17 61.19 -15.11 0.33
N TYR A 18 60.50 -15.12 1.47
CA TYR A 18 59.07 -15.36 1.56
C TYR A 18 58.38 -14.31 2.44
N ASP A 19 57.06 -14.14 2.29
CA ASP A 19 56.26 -13.23 3.11
C ASP A 19 55.88 -13.85 4.47
N GLU A 20 55.07 -13.16 5.27
CA GLU A 20 54.61 -13.65 6.58
C GLU A 20 53.81 -14.97 6.52
N ASN A 21 53.23 -15.30 5.36
CA ASN A 21 52.48 -16.51 5.10
C ASN A 21 53.34 -17.59 4.42
N GLY A 22 54.65 -17.37 4.27
CA GLY A 22 55.56 -18.29 3.60
C GLY A 22 55.53 -18.19 2.07
N VAL A 23 54.76 -17.28 1.46
CA VAL A 23 54.66 -17.18 0.00
C VAL A 23 55.96 -16.63 -0.57
N TYR A 24 56.51 -17.30 -1.58
CA TYR A 24 57.72 -16.84 -2.27
C TYR A 24 57.53 -15.44 -2.87
N VAL A 25 58.44 -14.51 -2.51
CA VAL A 25 58.41 -13.12 -3.01
C VAL A 25 59.56 -12.80 -3.96
N GLY A 26 60.63 -13.59 -3.97
CA GLY A 26 61.77 -13.39 -4.83
C GLY A 26 63.06 -13.95 -4.26
N ASN A 27 64.14 -13.81 -5.02
CA ASN A 27 65.48 -14.21 -4.59
C ASN A 27 66.48 -13.07 -4.77
N SER A 28 67.57 -13.14 -4.02
CA SER A 28 68.68 -12.19 -4.15
C SER A 28 70.00 -12.83 -3.76
N PHE A 29 71.09 -12.23 -4.23
CA PHE A 29 72.42 -12.54 -3.73
C PHE A 29 72.65 -11.83 -2.40
N TYR A 30 72.96 -12.59 -1.36
CA TYR A 30 73.16 -12.05 -0.02
C TYR A 30 74.55 -12.38 0.53
N PHE A 31 75.20 -11.37 1.10
CA PHE A 31 76.47 -11.51 1.82
C PHE A 31 76.20 -11.89 3.27
N ILE A 32 76.72 -13.03 3.71
CA ILE A 32 76.58 -13.56 5.06
C ILE A 32 77.94 -13.42 5.78
N PRO A 33 78.05 -12.55 6.79
CA PRO A 33 79.23 -12.45 7.63
C PRO A 33 79.60 -13.76 8.35
N PRO A 34 80.86 -13.91 8.80
CA PRO A 34 81.25 -14.99 9.72
C PRO A 34 80.32 -15.09 10.92
N TYR A 35 79.95 -16.33 11.28
CA TYR A 35 79.16 -16.67 12.46
C TYR A 35 77.74 -16.08 12.52
N THR A 36 77.16 -15.63 11.39
CA THR A 36 75.77 -15.14 11.31
C THR A 36 74.83 -16.07 10.55
N GLY A 37 73.52 -15.93 10.81
CA GLY A 37 72.45 -16.71 10.18
C GLY A 37 71.92 -16.08 8.88
N LEU A 38 70.95 -16.75 8.26
CA LEU A 38 70.17 -16.17 7.16
C LEU A 38 69.29 -15.02 7.68
N PRO A 39 69.00 -13.99 6.86
CA PRO A 39 67.99 -12.99 7.18
C PRO A 39 66.64 -13.61 7.54
N ALA A 40 65.83 -12.88 8.31
CA ALA A 40 64.46 -13.31 8.61
C ALA A 40 63.66 -13.52 7.31
N ASN A 41 62.76 -14.51 7.33
CA ASN A 41 61.92 -14.90 6.21
C ASN A 41 62.70 -15.23 4.91
N THR A 42 63.85 -15.88 5.07
CA THR A 42 64.64 -16.38 3.94
C THR A 42 65.10 -17.82 4.14
N THR A 43 65.29 -18.53 3.04
CA THR A 43 65.87 -19.87 3.00
C THR A 43 66.96 -19.95 1.93
N ASN A 44 67.95 -20.82 2.12
CA ASN A 44 68.94 -21.16 1.09
C ASN A 44 68.48 -22.32 0.18
N ILE A 45 67.24 -22.81 0.37
CA ILE A 45 66.63 -23.83 -0.48
C ILE A 45 66.01 -23.14 -1.70
N PRO A 46 66.39 -23.52 -2.94
CA PRO A 46 65.81 -22.94 -4.14
C PRO A 46 64.30 -23.12 -4.26
N CYS A 47 63.59 -22.05 -4.61
CA CYS A 47 62.19 -22.08 -5.02
C CYS A 47 62.12 -22.23 -6.54
N GLU A 48 61.67 -23.38 -7.01
CA GLU A 48 61.60 -23.75 -8.43
C GLU A 48 60.19 -24.23 -8.80
N PRO A 49 59.17 -23.34 -8.76
CA PRO A 49 57.82 -23.73 -9.10
C PRO A 49 57.71 -24.06 -10.60
N GLY A 50 56.83 -25.01 -10.92
CA GLY A 50 56.40 -25.24 -12.30
C GLY A 50 55.62 -24.05 -12.87
N SER A 51 55.38 -24.05 -14.18
CA SER A 51 54.58 -23.01 -14.83
C SER A 51 53.19 -22.89 -14.18
N GLY A 52 52.78 -21.65 -13.86
CA GLY A 52 51.50 -21.37 -13.20
C GLY A 52 51.44 -21.72 -11.71
N LYS A 53 52.59 -21.92 -11.05
CA LYS A 53 52.67 -22.21 -9.61
C LYS A 53 53.56 -21.20 -8.88
N THR A 54 53.41 -21.14 -7.56
CA THR A 54 54.34 -20.48 -6.65
C THR A 54 54.67 -21.41 -5.47
N GLY A 55 55.76 -21.10 -4.76
CA GLY A 55 56.16 -21.82 -3.56
C GLY A 55 55.61 -21.16 -2.30
N VAL A 56 55.15 -21.98 -1.34
CA VAL A 56 54.87 -21.59 0.04
C VAL A 56 55.84 -22.35 0.94
N PHE A 57 56.66 -21.63 1.68
CA PHE A 57 57.68 -22.20 2.55
C PHE A 57 57.08 -22.61 3.90
N ASN A 58 57.16 -23.90 4.24
CA ASN A 58 56.59 -24.45 5.48
C ASN A 58 57.58 -24.50 6.65
N GLY A 59 58.76 -23.89 6.50
CA GLY A 59 59.85 -23.93 7.48
C GLY A 59 60.93 -24.97 7.16
N GLU A 60 60.62 -25.99 6.37
CA GLU A 60 61.55 -27.06 6.00
C GLU A 60 61.76 -27.17 4.48
N SER A 61 60.73 -26.90 3.69
CA SER A 61 60.73 -27.06 2.23
C SER A 61 59.69 -26.16 1.56
N TRP A 62 59.76 -26.07 0.22
CA TRP A 62 58.76 -25.39 -0.60
C TRP A 62 57.60 -26.33 -0.94
N GLU A 63 56.38 -25.92 -0.63
CA GLU A 63 55.15 -26.51 -1.13
C GLU A 63 54.66 -25.73 -2.35
N TYR A 64 54.48 -26.41 -3.48
CA TYR A 64 54.08 -25.76 -4.73
C TYR A 64 52.57 -25.78 -4.92
N VAL A 65 51.97 -24.59 -4.95
CA VAL A 65 50.53 -24.37 -5.12
C VAL A 65 50.25 -23.62 -6.42
N ASP A 66 49.04 -23.75 -6.95
CA ASP A 66 48.62 -23.06 -8.17
C ASP A 66 48.57 -21.54 -7.94
N ASP A 67 49.24 -20.79 -8.81
CA ASP A 67 49.27 -19.33 -8.76
C ASP A 67 48.17 -18.72 -9.61
N ASN A 68 47.00 -18.61 -8.97
CA ASN A 68 45.81 -18.05 -9.59
C ASN A 68 45.73 -16.53 -9.42
N ARG A 69 46.76 -15.86 -8.87
CA ARG A 69 46.76 -14.40 -8.71
C ARG A 69 46.71 -13.72 -10.08
N GLY A 70 46.00 -12.58 -10.15
CA GLY A 70 45.71 -11.89 -11.40
C GLY A 70 44.55 -12.47 -12.19
N THR A 71 43.99 -13.62 -11.78
CA THR A 71 42.77 -14.16 -12.39
C THR A 71 41.60 -13.20 -12.16
N GLN A 72 40.97 -12.79 -13.26
CA GLN A 72 39.80 -11.90 -13.23
C GLN A 72 38.52 -12.71 -13.07
N TYR A 73 37.59 -12.18 -12.28
CA TYR A 73 36.24 -12.71 -12.15
C TYR A 73 35.25 -11.56 -11.94
N TRP A 74 33.97 -11.81 -12.18
CA TRP A 74 32.92 -10.79 -12.11
C TRP A 74 31.77 -11.22 -11.21
N ASN A 75 31.02 -10.24 -10.70
CA ASN A 75 29.68 -10.50 -10.14
C ASN A 75 28.61 -10.47 -11.24
N ALA A 76 27.37 -10.82 -10.90
CA ALA A 76 26.25 -10.87 -11.84
C ALA A 76 25.90 -9.53 -12.52
N ARG A 77 26.49 -8.40 -12.10
CA ARG A 77 26.29 -7.07 -12.68
C ARG A 77 27.50 -6.58 -13.49
N GLY A 78 28.45 -7.47 -13.80
CA GLY A 78 29.65 -7.14 -14.57
C GLY A 78 30.71 -6.37 -13.79
N ARG A 79 30.61 -6.25 -12.46
CA ARG A 79 31.69 -5.65 -11.66
C ARG A 79 32.86 -6.64 -11.58
N GLY A 80 34.03 -6.22 -12.05
CA GLY A 80 35.25 -7.02 -12.03
C GLY A 80 35.96 -7.03 -10.68
N PHE A 81 36.62 -8.15 -10.43
CA PHE A 81 37.47 -8.46 -9.29
C PHE A 81 38.70 -9.21 -9.79
N VAL A 82 39.74 -9.28 -8.96
CA VAL A 82 40.99 -9.99 -9.27
C VAL A 82 41.40 -10.78 -8.03
N ILE A 83 41.79 -12.03 -8.24
CA ILE A 83 42.45 -12.84 -7.21
C ILE A 83 43.78 -12.17 -6.86
N SER A 84 43.93 -11.78 -5.61
CA SER A 84 45.11 -11.04 -5.14
C SER A 84 46.03 -11.88 -4.25
N THR A 85 45.52 -12.97 -3.69
CA THR A 85 46.27 -13.86 -2.79
C THR A 85 46.23 -15.31 -3.26
N ILE A 86 47.26 -16.07 -2.89
CA ILE A 86 47.46 -17.45 -3.38
C ILE A 86 46.47 -18.47 -2.78
N GLN A 87 45.76 -18.10 -1.72
CA GLN A 87 44.79 -18.94 -1.00
C GLN A 87 43.34 -18.44 -1.14
N GLU A 88 43.10 -17.44 -1.99
CA GLU A 88 41.76 -16.92 -2.22
C GLU A 88 40.96 -17.91 -3.07
N LEU A 89 39.99 -18.56 -2.42
CA LEU A 89 39.02 -19.40 -3.12
C LEU A 89 38.06 -18.50 -3.90
N LEU A 90 37.83 -18.85 -5.17
CA LEU A 90 36.82 -18.19 -5.97
C LEU A 90 35.45 -18.33 -5.27
N PRO A 91 34.73 -17.22 -5.04
CA PRO A 91 33.38 -17.28 -4.53
C PRO A 91 32.48 -18.13 -5.43
N VAL A 92 31.48 -18.80 -4.85
CA VAL A 92 30.53 -19.63 -5.62
C VAL A 92 29.70 -18.84 -6.64
N TRP A 93 29.60 -17.52 -6.46
CA TRP A 93 28.92 -16.60 -7.38
C TRP A 93 29.85 -16.03 -8.45
N ALA A 94 31.15 -16.34 -8.42
CA ALA A 94 32.14 -15.78 -9.33
C ALA A 94 31.86 -16.22 -10.76
N ILE A 95 31.73 -15.24 -11.64
CA ILE A 95 31.57 -15.46 -13.07
C ILE A 95 32.96 -15.32 -13.71
N MET A 96 33.38 -16.34 -14.45
CA MET A 96 34.68 -16.35 -15.14
C MET A 96 34.58 -15.87 -16.59
N THR A 97 33.35 -15.75 -17.10
CA THR A 97 33.08 -15.23 -18.44
C THR A 97 33.14 -13.70 -18.40
N PRO A 98 34.03 -13.05 -19.15
CA PRO A 98 34.11 -11.60 -19.19
C PRO A 98 32.77 -10.98 -19.65
N PRO A 99 32.27 -9.93 -18.96
CA PRO A 99 31.08 -9.22 -19.41
C PRO A 99 31.34 -8.54 -20.76
N PRO A 100 30.39 -8.58 -21.71
CA PRO A 100 30.47 -7.77 -22.91
C PRO A 100 30.37 -6.28 -22.55
N VAL A 101 30.59 -5.39 -23.53
CA VAL A 101 30.25 -3.98 -23.36
C VAL A 101 28.76 -3.83 -23.63
N PRO A 102 27.96 -3.25 -22.71
CA PRO A 102 26.54 -3.03 -22.96
C PRO A 102 26.35 -1.91 -23.99
N ASP A 103 25.23 -1.97 -24.71
CA ASP A 103 24.77 -0.90 -25.59
C ASP A 103 24.40 0.36 -24.78
N ASP A 104 24.40 1.52 -25.44
CA ASP A 104 24.00 2.77 -24.79
C ASP A 104 22.58 2.67 -24.22
N GLY A 105 22.44 2.95 -22.92
CA GLY A 105 21.16 2.83 -22.21
C GLY A 105 20.84 1.43 -21.69
N TYR A 106 21.79 0.48 -21.73
CA TYR A 106 21.64 -0.87 -21.17
C TYR A 106 22.64 -1.14 -20.05
N VAL A 107 22.26 -2.04 -19.13
CA VAL A 107 23.13 -2.63 -18.11
C VAL A 107 23.21 -4.14 -18.30
N LEU A 108 24.19 -4.78 -17.65
CA LEU A 108 24.42 -6.21 -17.78
C LEU A 108 23.86 -6.98 -16.59
N LEU A 109 23.23 -8.10 -16.87
CA LEU A 109 22.82 -9.07 -15.86
C LEU A 109 23.20 -10.48 -16.31
N PHE A 110 23.92 -11.20 -15.46
CA PHE A 110 24.24 -12.60 -15.69
C PHE A 110 23.10 -13.48 -15.18
N VAL A 111 22.42 -14.17 -16.09
CA VAL A 111 21.26 -15.03 -15.81
C VAL A 111 21.42 -16.32 -16.61
N ASP A 112 21.13 -17.47 -15.99
CA ASP A 112 21.16 -18.78 -16.64
C ASP A 112 22.48 -19.13 -17.36
N GLY A 113 23.60 -18.60 -16.85
CA GLY A 113 24.94 -18.87 -17.40
C GLY A 113 25.36 -17.93 -18.53
N GLU A 114 24.54 -16.95 -18.89
CA GLU A 114 24.81 -16.02 -19.99
C GLU A 114 24.68 -14.55 -19.56
N TRP A 115 25.45 -13.69 -20.23
CA TRP A 115 25.32 -12.24 -20.08
C TRP A 115 24.13 -11.74 -20.91
N THR A 116 23.16 -11.15 -20.22
CA THR A 116 22.00 -10.50 -20.84
C THR A 116 22.08 -8.99 -20.67
N GLN A 117 21.57 -8.26 -21.65
CA GLN A 117 21.42 -6.81 -21.56
C GLN A 117 20.01 -6.47 -21.07
N VAL A 118 19.93 -5.56 -20.10
CA VAL A 118 18.69 -5.05 -19.52
C VAL A 118 18.63 -3.55 -19.77
N GLU A 119 17.55 -3.06 -20.36
CA GLU A 119 17.34 -1.64 -20.61
C GLU A 119 17.33 -0.87 -19.28
N ASP A 120 18.18 0.14 -19.15
CA ASP A 120 18.22 1.00 -17.97
C ASP A 120 17.07 2.01 -18.01
N LYS A 121 15.98 1.64 -17.34
CA LYS A 121 14.79 2.46 -17.18
C LYS A 121 14.86 3.40 -15.99
N THR A 122 16.02 3.60 -15.35
CA THR A 122 16.14 4.44 -14.14
C THR A 122 15.57 5.83 -14.38
N GLY A 123 14.67 6.26 -13.49
CA GLY A 123 13.96 7.53 -13.61
C GLY A 123 12.78 7.54 -14.60
N GLN A 124 12.55 6.45 -15.36
CA GLN A 124 11.32 6.30 -16.14
C GLN A 124 10.11 6.20 -15.21
N ALA A 125 9.00 6.80 -15.62
CA ALA A 125 7.74 6.72 -14.89
C ALA A 125 7.08 5.35 -15.08
N TYR A 126 6.52 4.83 -14.00
CA TYR A 126 5.59 3.71 -14.03
C TYR A 126 4.42 4.01 -13.08
N TYR A 127 3.29 3.34 -13.27
CA TYR A 127 2.02 3.70 -12.66
C TYR A 127 1.39 2.48 -12.00
N ASP A 128 0.76 2.70 -10.85
CA ASP A 128 -0.09 1.68 -10.23
C ASP A 128 -1.46 1.60 -10.92
N SER A 129 -2.33 0.71 -10.44
CA SER A 129 -3.64 0.48 -11.06
C SER A 129 -4.58 1.68 -11.03
N ASN A 130 -4.33 2.66 -10.17
CA ASN A 130 -5.11 3.87 -10.02
C ASN A 130 -4.47 5.08 -10.71
N GLY A 131 -3.37 4.88 -11.43
CA GLY A 131 -2.64 5.95 -12.13
C GLY A 131 -1.67 6.72 -11.24
N ASN A 132 -1.36 6.26 -10.02
CA ASN A 132 -0.36 6.92 -9.19
C ASN A 132 1.03 6.72 -9.77
N LYS A 133 1.74 7.82 -9.98
CA LYS A 133 3.05 7.86 -10.61
C LYS A 133 4.16 7.48 -9.63
N ASN A 134 5.03 6.59 -10.08
CA ASN A 134 6.28 6.20 -9.44
C ASN A 134 7.44 6.35 -10.43
N LEU A 135 8.68 6.28 -9.94
CA LEU A 135 9.90 6.34 -10.76
C LEU A 135 10.74 5.09 -10.53
N VAL A 136 11.27 4.52 -11.60
CA VAL A 136 12.18 3.37 -11.53
C VAL A 136 13.41 3.74 -10.72
N PRO A 137 13.70 3.06 -9.61
CA PRO A 137 14.75 3.46 -8.67
C PRO A 137 16.17 3.06 -9.11
N ASN A 138 16.31 2.03 -9.95
CA ASN A 138 17.59 1.56 -10.47
C ASN A 138 17.39 0.66 -11.71
N ALA A 139 18.46 0.43 -12.45
CA ALA A 139 18.48 -0.31 -13.72
C ALA A 139 18.07 -1.80 -13.61
N TYR A 140 18.10 -2.38 -12.41
CA TYR A 140 17.75 -3.78 -12.18
C TYR A 140 16.35 -3.95 -11.58
N PHE A 141 15.53 -2.89 -11.61
CA PHE A 141 14.18 -2.91 -11.09
C PHE A 141 13.25 -3.73 -11.99
N THR A 142 12.56 -4.68 -11.39
CA THR A 142 11.48 -5.44 -12.03
C THR A 142 10.15 -4.78 -11.72
N LEU A 143 9.33 -4.54 -12.74
CA LEU A 143 8.00 -3.99 -12.57
C LEU A 143 7.12 -4.99 -11.75
N PRO A 144 6.52 -4.58 -10.63
CA PRO A 144 5.63 -5.45 -9.87
C PRO A 144 4.32 -5.74 -10.62
N ASP A 145 3.65 -6.82 -10.24
CA ASP A 145 2.32 -7.17 -10.78
C ASP A 145 1.30 -6.04 -10.52
N GLY A 146 0.46 -5.76 -11.52
CA GLY A 146 -0.55 -4.71 -11.46
C GLY A 146 -0.05 -3.29 -11.74
N TYR A 147 1.24 -3.11 -12.05
CA TYR A 147 1.82 -1.84 -12.49
C TYR A 147 2.04 -1.83 -14.01
N THR A 148 2.18 -0.62 -14.56
CA THR A 148 2.43 -0.44 -16.00
C THR A 148 3.38 0.73 -16.29
N PHE A 149 4.15 0.64 -17.37
CA PHE A 149 4.90 1.78 -17.92
C PHE A 149 4.02 2.70 -18.78
N ALA A 150 2.81 2.26 -19.15
CA ALA A 150 1.87 3.08 -19.90
C ALA A 150 1.27 4.16 -19.01
N ALA A 151 1.43 5.43 -19.38
CA ALA A 151 0.79 6.52 -18.66
C ALA A 151 -0.75 6.41 -18.73
N PRO A 152 -1.47 6.72 -17.64
CA PRO A 152 -2.92 6.78 -17.67
C PRO A 152 -3.38 7.85 -18.67
N PRO A 153 -4.45 7.59 -19.43
CA PRO A 153 -5.03 8.59 -20.31
C PRO A 153 -5.67 9.72 -19.48
N ASP A 154 -5.99 10.83 -20.13
CA ASP A 154 -6.67 11.94 -19.46
C ASP A 154 -8.00 11.51 -18.84
N ALA A 155 -8.26 12.00 -17.62
CA ALA A 155 -9.53 11.78 -16.95
C ALA A 155 -10.68 12.41 -17.74
N LYS A 156 -11.83 11.75 -17.72
CA LYS A 156 -13.07 12.27 -18.34
C LYS A 156 -14.01 12.73 -17.23
N PRO A 157 -14.94 13.67 -17.49
CA PRO A 157 -15.94 14.05 -16.49
C PRO A 157 -16.67 12.80 -16.00
N THR A 158 -16.72 12.58 -14.67
CA THR A 158 -17.34 11.41 -14.01
C THR A 158 -16.72 10.04 -14.30
N PHE A 159 -15.53 9.97 -14.91
CA PHE A 159 -14.80 8.73 -15.12
C PHE A 159 -13.31 8.89 -14.81
N VAL A 160 -12.73 7.86 -14.21
CA VAL A 160 -11.29 7.77 -13.98
C VAL A 160 -10.69 6.61 -14.76
N PRO A 161 -9.45 6.73 -15.24
CA PRO A 161 -8.73 5.60 -15.81
C PRO A 161 -8.31 4.63 -14.69
N GLN A 162 -8.54 3.34 -14.90
CA GLN A 162 -8.05 2.25 -14.05
C GLN A 162 -7.33 1.23 -14.91
N TRP A 163 -6.20 0.71 -14.43
CA TRP A 163 -5.47 -0.36 -15.11
C TRP A 163 -6.11 -1.71 -14.78
N ASP A 164 -6.46 -2.50 -15.79
CA ASP A 164 -7.05 -3.84 -15.60
C ASP A 164 -6.02 -4.99 -15.64
N GLY A 165 -4.74 -4.66 -15.82
CA GLY A 165 -3.65 -5.62 -16.04
C GLY A 165 -3.15 -5.67 -17.47
N ASN A 166 -3.94 -5.17 -18.44
CA ASN A 166 -3.61 -5.17 -19.86
C ASN A 166 -3.73 -3.79 -20.50
N GLU A 167 -4.77 -3.03 -20.16
CA GLU A 167 -4.99 -1.67 -20.67
C GLU A 167 -5.65 -0.73 -19.66
N TRP A 168 -5.69 0.56 -19.99
CA TRP A 168 -6.40 1.57 -19.22
C TRP A 168 -7.88 1.59 -19.61
N VAL A 169 -8.75 1.26 -18.66
CA VAL A 169 -10.20 1.30 -18.83
C VAL A 169 -10.80 2.51 -18.11
N TYR A 170 -11.84 3.11 -18.69
CA TYR A 170 -12.56 4.19 -18.02
C TYR A 170 -13.64 3.64 -17.09
N VAL A 171 -13.50 3.91 -15.80
CA VAL A 171 -14.41 3.46 -14.76
C VAL A 171 -15.18 4.65 -14.23
N LYS A 172 -16.50 4.50 -14.09
CA LYS A 172 -17.36 5.58 -13.58
C LYS A 172 -16.95 5.92 -12.14
N ASP A 173 -16.72 7.20 -11.89
CA ASP A 173 -16.39 7.70 -10.56
C ASP A 173 -17.64 8.29 -9.92
N LEU A 174 -18.24 7.51 -9.02
CA LEU A 174 -19.37 7.91 -8.20
C LEU A 174 -18.94 8.21 -6.76
N ARG A 175 -17.64 8.18 -6.45
CA ARG A 175 -17.16 8.32 -5.07
C ARG A 175 -17.53 9.67 -4.49
N GLY A 176 -17.85 9.69 -3.20
CA GLY A 176 -18.31 10.89 -2.49
C GLY A 176 -19.77 11.27 -2.77
N GLN A 177 -20.44 10.67 -3.76
CA GLN A 177 -21.88 10.81 -3.91
C GLN A 177 -22.63 9.96 -2.89
N ILE A 178 -23.88 10.33 -2.61
CA ILE A 178 -24.77 9.60 -1.70
C ILE A 178 -25.68 8.70 -2.54
N ALA A 179 -25.67 7.41 -2.24
CA ALA A 179 -26.64 6.45 -2.74
C ALA A 179 -27.62 6.08 -1.64
N TYR A 180 -28.82 5.65 -2.03
CA TYR A 180 -29.89 5.22 -1.14
C TYR A 180 -30.23 3.77 -1.42
N THR A 181 -30.44 2.97 -0.36
CA THR A 181 -30.96 1.61 -0.51
C THR A 181 -32.38 1.68 -1.08
N THR A 182 -32.67 0.84 -2.08
CA THR A 182 -34.02 0.77 -2.67
C THR A 182 -35.03 0.09 -1.73
N GLU A 183 -34.56 -0.58 -0.69
CA GLU A 183 -35.38 -1.28 0.30
C GLU A 183 -35.71 -0.40 1.53
N THR A 184 -34.72 0.28 2.10
CA THR A 184 -34.85 0.97 3.40
C THR A 184 -34.69 2.49 3.33
N LYS A 185 -34.35 3.05 2.17
CA LYS A 185 -34.02 4.49 1.98
C LYS A 185 -32.76 4.95 2.74
N GLU A 186 -31.98 4.01 3.26
CA GLU A 186 -30.77 4.33 4.02
C GLU A 186 -29.70 4.90 3.11
N ALA A 187 -29.10 6.02 3.55
CA ALA A 187 -28.06 6.71 2.82
C ALA A 187 -26.69 6.07 3.04
N MET A 188 -25.91 5.96 1.98
CA MET A 188 -24.53 5.47 1.98
C MET A 188 -23.66 6.36 1.10
N VAL A 189 -22.50 6.77 1.61
CA VAL A 189 -21.48 7.44 0.80
C VAL A 189 -20.75 6.39 -0.04
N ILE A 190 -20.70 6.60 -1.36
CA ILE A 190 -19.97 5.71 -2.25
C ILE A 190 -18.47 5.91 -2.04
N ALA A 191 -17.78 4.86 -1.62
CA ALA A 191 -16.33 4.87 -1.39
C ALA A 191 -15.54 4.22 -2.52
N GLU A 192 -16.15 3.27 -3.23
CA GLU A 192 -15.49 2.46 -4.25
C GLU A 192 -15.71 3.01 -5.67
N LEU A 193 -14.73 2.74 -6.53
CA LEU A 193 -14.86 3.00 -7.97
C LEU A 193 -15.76 1.98 -8.64
N GLY A 194 -16.45 2.41 -9.69
CA GLY A 194 -17.23 1.54 -10.55
C GLY A 194 -18.72 1.80 -10.53
N SER A 195 -19.45 0.77 -10.94
CA SER A 195 -20.90 0.82 -11.00
C SER A 195 -21.49 0.85 -9.60
N LEU A 196 -22.63 1.54 -9.47
CA LEU A 196 -23.41 1.52 -8.25
C LEU A 196 -23.80 0.06 -7.90
N PRO A 197 -23.64 -0.40 -6.66
CA PRO A 197 -24.03 -1.75 -6.27
C PRO A 197 -25.53 -2.01 -6.51
N ALA A 198 -25.88 -3.28 -6.74
CA ALA A 198 -27.28 -3.67 -6.86
C ALA A 198 -28.05 -3.35 -5.56
N GLY A 199 -29.31 -2.92 -5.69
CA GLY A 199 -30.15 -2.51 -4.56
C GLY A 199 -29.91 -1.06 -4.10
N TYR A 200 -29.14 -0.28 -4.85
CA TYR A 200 -28.92 1.14 -4.59
C TYR A 200 -29.35 2.02 -5.75
N THR A 201 -29.73 3.26 -5.45
CA THR A 201 -30.04 4.31 -6.42
C THR A 201 -29.42 5.65 -6.00
N LEU A 202 -29.09 6.51 -6.97
CA LEU A 202 -28.68 7.90 -6.69
C LEU A 202 -29.88 8.84 -6.53
N LEU A 203 -31.10 8.34 -6.76
CA LEU A 203 -32.32 9.11 -6.59
C LEU A 203 -32.62 9.28 -5.10
N VAL A 204 -32.90 10.52 -4.68
CA VAL A 204 -33.23 10.85 -3.30
C VAL A 204 -34.67 10.41 -3.01
N PRO A 205 -34.92 9.56 -2.00
CA PRO A 205 -36.27 9.14 -1.63
C PRO A 205 -37.02 10.26 -0.90
N GLY A 206 -38.29 10.43 -1.21
CA GLY A 206 -39.25 11.13 -0.38
C GLY A 206 -39.67 10.33 0.86
N GLN A 207 -40.23 11.03 1.84
CA GLN A 207 -40.66 10.44 3.12
C GLN A 207 -41.60 9.24 2.93
N PHE A 208 -42.58 9.38 2.02
CA PHE A 208 -43.61 8.38 1.75
C PHE A 208 -43.37 7.62 0.44
N ASP A 209 -42.21 7.76 -0.19
CA ASP A 209 -41.95 7.10 -1.47
C ASP A 209 -41.70 5.60 -1.29
N GLU A 210 -42.03 4.81 -2.31
CA GLU A 210 -41.69 3.40 -2.42
C GLU A 210 -40.98 3.17 -3.75
N TRP A 211 -40.07 2.19 -3.77
CA TRP A 211 -39.31 1.88 -4.98
C TRP A 211 -40.15 0.99 -5.91
N ASP A 212 -40.41 1.45 -7.13
CA ASP A 212 -41.20 0.70 -8.13
C ASP A 212 -40.36 -0.23 -9.02
N GLY A 213 -39.04 -0.29 -8.78
CA GLY A 213 -38.06 -0.99 -9.61
C GLY A 213 -37.21 -0.05 -10.47
N VAL A 214 -37.66 1.17 -10.71
CA VAL A 214 -37.02 2.16 -11.60
C VAL A 214 -36.86 3.53 -10.92
N ALA A 215 -37.83 3.97 -10.14
CA ALA A 215 -37.86 5.26 -9.48
C ALA A 215 -38.58 5.21 -8.12
N TRP A 216 -38.39 6.26 -7.34
CA TRP A 216 -39.18 6.51 -6.14
C TRP A 216 -40.56 7.03 -6.56
N VAL A 217 -41.62 6.33 -6.15
CA VAL A 217 -43.02 6.69 -6.40
C VAL A 217 -43.69 6.94 -5.07
N LYS A 218 -44.36 8.09 -4.93
CA LYS A 218 -45.03 8.48 -3.69
C LYS A 218 -46.16 7.51 -3.36
N ASN A 219 -46.14 6.91 -2.17
CA ASN A 219 -47.27 6.14 -1.66
C ASN A 219 -48.29 7.08 -1.01
N GLU A 220 -49.35 7.40 -1.76
CA GLU A 220 -50.45 8.26 -1.32
C GLU A 220 -51.20 7.67 -0.10
N GLU A 221 -51.34 6.34 -0.01
CA GLU A 221 -52.00 5.69 1.12
C GLU A 221 -51.21 5.86 2.41
N SER A 222 -49.88 5.69 2.35
CA SER A 222 -48.98 5.88 3.49
C SER A 222 -48.92 7.35 3.93
N GLU A 223 -48.89 8.29 2.98
CA GLU A 223 -48.96 9.72 3.28
C GLU A 223 -50.29 10.08 3.95
N HIS A 224 -51.40 9.61 3.38
CA HIS A 224 -52.72 9.87 3.93
C HIS A 224 -52.86 9.29 5.35
N ALA A 225 -52.45 8.03 5.56
CA ALA A 225 -52.46 7.40 6.89
C ALA A 225 -51.65 8.19 7.93
N TYR A 226 -50.50 8.75 7.54
CA TYR A 226 -49.70 9.62 8.41
C TYR A 226 -50.44 10.90 8.81
N TYR A 227 -51.13 11.55 7.88
CA TYR A 227 -51.92 12.75 8.16
C TYR A 227 -53.16 12.44 9.01
N VAL A 228 -53.80 11.28 8.81
CA VAL A 228 -54.92 10.83 9.66
C VAL A 228 -54.45 10.62 11.10
N ASP A 229 -53.31 9.95 11.32
CA ASP A 229 -52.76 9.76 12.66
C ASP A 229 -52.37 11.09 13.34
N LEU A 230 -51.80 12.04 12.60
CA LEU A 230 -51.56 13.39 13.11
C LEU A 230 -52.86 14.09 13.52
N ALA A 231 -53.90 13.98 12.69
CA ALA A 231 -55.21 14.56 12.98
C ALA A 231 -55.86 13.92 14.20
N GLU A 232 -55.76 12.60 14.37
CA GLU A 232 -56.26 11.89 15.55
C GLU A 232 -55.56 12.36 16.84
N ARG A 233 -54.23 12.47 16.81
CA ARG A 233 -53.45 13.00 17.93
C ARG A 233 -53.85 14.44 18.27
N GLN A 234 -54.11 15.27 17.26
CA GLN A 234 -54.62 16.63 17.46
C GLN A 234 -56.02 16.64 18.06
N LYS A 235 -56.95 15.81 17.56
CA LYS A 235 -58.32 15.67 18.08
C LYS A 235 -58.30 15.30 19.56
N VAL A 236 -57.49 14.32 19.94
CA VAL A 236 -57.33 13.88 21.34
C VAL A 236 -56.82 15.02 22.22
N LYS A 237 -55.82 15.78 21.76
CA LYS A 237 -55.28 16.94 22.50
C LYS A 237 -56.33 18.03 22.72
N LEU A 238 -57.11 18.36 21.69
CA LEU A 238 -58.18 19.35 21.76
C LEU A 238 -59.31 18.89 22.68
N LEU A 239 -59.74 17.63 22.59
CA LEU A 239 -60.76 17.04 23.47
C LEU A 239 -60.32 17.01 24.93
N THR A 240 -59.04 16.72 25.20
CA THR A 240 -58.47 16.76 26.56
C THR A 240 -58.54 18.18 27.12
N THR A 241 -58.09 19.16 26.34
CA THR A 241 -58.14 20.58 26.74
C THR A 241 -59.59 21.03 27.01
N ALA A 242 -60.53 20.68 26.13
CA ALA A 242 -61.94 21.01 26.32
C ALA A 242 -62.52 20.34 27.58
N THR A 243 -62.15 19.08 27.84
CA THR A 243 -62.60 18.35 29.03
C THR A 243 -62.08 18.96 30.33
N GLU A 244 -60.83 19.43 30.36
CA GLU A 244 -60.25 20.16 31.49
C GLU A 244 -61.01 21.47 31.77
N GLN A 245 -61.28 22.27 30.72
CA GLN A 245 -62.02 23.53 30.85
C GLN A 245 -63.45 23.29 31.34
N ILE A 246 -64.15 22.31 30.75
CA ILE A 246 -65.49 21.90 31.19
C ILE A 246 -65.45 21.50 32.67
N SER A 247 -64.47 20.69 33.10
CA SER A 247 -64.36 20.26 34.50
C SER A 247 -64.23 21.44 35.47
N ILE A 248 -63.44 22.45 35.12
CA ILE A 248 -63.25 23.66 35.96
C ILE A 248 -64.56 24.46 36.04
N LEU A 249 -65.21 24.70 34.90
CA LEU A 249 -66.45 25.49 34.82
C LEU A 249 -67.62 24.77 35.48
N THR A 250 -67.76 23.45 35.27
CA THR A 250 -68.76 22.62 35.95
C THR A 250 -68.58 22.67 37.46
N TYR A 251 -67.35 22.66 37.97
CA TYR A 251 -67.10 22.81 39.39
C TYR A 251 -67.58 24.17 39.92
N ALA A 252 -67.31 25.27 39.22
CA ALA A 252 -67.79 26.60 39.61
C ALA A 252 -69.33 26.68 39.63
N VAL A 253 -70.00 26.10 38.62
CA VAL A 253 -71.46 26.05 38.53
C VAL A 253 -72.06 25.20 39.65
N ASN A 254 -71.54 24.00 39.88
CA ASN A 254 -72.05 23.08 40.93
C ASN A 254 -71.92 23.65 42.35
N ASN A 255 -70.90 24.49 42.58
CA ASN A 255 -70.71 25.18 43.87
C ASN A 255 -71.51 26.49 43.97
N GLY A 256 -72.27 26.88 42.94
CA GLY A 256 -73.07 28.10 42.93
C GLY A 256 -72.26 29.40 42.93
N ILE A 257 -70.99 29.34 42.50
CA ILE A 257 -70.06 30.49 42.47
C ILE A 257 -69.73 30.97 41.05
N ALA A 258 -70.24 30.31 40.02
CA ALA A 258 -70.01 30.69 38.63
C ALA A 258 -70.68 32.03 38.28
N SER A 259 -69.96 32.85 37.51
CA SER A 259 -70.49 34.04 36.84
C SER A 259 -71.37 33.69 35.64
N GLU A 260 -72.14 34.66 35.14
CA GLU A 260 -72.91 34.51 33.89
C GLU A 260 -72.01 34.21 32.68
N SER A 261 -70.81 34.80 32.64
CA SER A 261 -69.83 34.53 31.59
C SER A 261 -69.26 33.11 31.67
N GLU A 262 -69.00 32.57 32.87
CA GLU A 262 -68.55 31.19 33.05
C GLU A 262 -69.64 30.17 32.72
N THR A 263 -70.91 30.49 33.00
CA THR A 263 -72.06 29.65 32.62
C THR A 263 -72.23 29.61 31.10
N THR A 264 -72.05 30.75 30.43
CA THR A 264 -72.07 30.83 28.96
C THR A 264 -70.87 30.10 28.35
N ALA A 265 -69.68 30.29 28.91
CA ALA A 265 -68.47 29.60 28.48
C ALA A 265 -68.61 28.08 28.62
N LEU A 266 -69.22 27.58 29.70
CA LEU A 266 -69.47 26.15 29.89
C LEU A 266 -70.28 25.56 28.72
N GLN A 267 -71.37 26.23 28.33
CA GLN A 267 -72.19 25.79 27.19
C GLN A 267 -71.41 25.81 25.86
N LEU A 268 -70.59 26.85 25.62
CA LEU A 268 -69.76 26.94 24.43
C LEU A 268 -68.69 25.84 24.40
N TRP A 269 -68.05 25.56 25.52
CA TRP A 269 -67.04 24.49 25.65
C TRP A 269 -67.63 23.09 25.51
N GLU A 270 -68.81 22.82 26.07
CA GLU A 270 -69.53 21.56 25.87
C GLU A 270 -69.91 21.35 24.41
N THR A 271 -70.40 22.40 23.74
CA THR A 271 -70.70 22.39 22.30
C THR A 271 -69.43 22.10 21.48
N TYR A 272 -68.36 22.85 21.75
CA TYR A 272 -67.05 22.66 21.12
C TYR A 272 -66.52 21.23 21.28
N ARG A 273 -66.63 20.62 22.48
CA ARG A 273 -66.19 19.24 22.71
C ARG A 273 -66.99 18.23 21.86
N VAL A 274 -68.31 18.43 21.74
CA VAL A 274 -69.16 17.57 20.90
C VAL A 274 -68.82 17.73 19.43
N GLU A 275 -68.60 18.96 18.96
CA GLU A 275 -68.17 19.25 17.59
C GLU A 275 -66.82 18.63 17.28
N LEU A 276 -65.82 18.79 18.16
CA LEU A 276 -64.53 18.14 18.04
C LEU A 276 -64.67 16.62 17.93
N ASN A 277 -65.53 15.99 18.73
CA ASN A 277 -65.73 14.56 18.69
C ASN A 277 -66.32 14.08 17.34
N ARG A 278 -67.08 14.94 16.66
CA ARG A 278 -67.69 14.66 15.34
C ARG A 278 -66.76 14.89 14.16
N VAL A 279 -65.61 15.57 14.36
CA VAL A 279 -64.62 15.77 13.29
C VAL A 279 -64.17 14.41 12.77
N ASP A 280 -64.33 14.21 11.46
CA ASP A 280 -63.82 13.05 10.74
C ASP A 280 -62.34 13.26 10.43
N THR A 281 -61.47 12.47 11.06
CA THR A 281 -60.02 12.56 10.87
C THR A 281 -59.55 11.90 9.58
N SER A 282 -60.40 11.10 8.93
CA SER A 282 -60.08 10.44 7.65
C SER A 282 -60.05 11.39 6.45
N THR A 283 -60.46 12.65 6.60
CA THR A 283 -60.34 13.66 5.52
C THR A 283 -59.01 14.42 5.56
N ALA A 284 -58.06 14.00 6.41
CA ALA A 284 -56.76 14.64 6.51
C ALA A 284 -56.00 14.62 5.17
N PRO A 285 -55.23 15.68 4.85
CA PRO A 285 -54.94 16.85 5.67
C PRO A 285 -56.05 17.93 5.66
N ASP A 286 -57.09 17.80 4.85
CA ASP A 286 -58.15 18.78 4.64
C ASP A 286 -59.24 18.71 5.72
N ILE A 287 -58.87 19.02 6.96
CA ILE A 287 -59.79 19.05 8.10
C ILE A 287 -60.10 20.48 8.52
N THR A 288 -61.38 20.80 8.64
CA THR A 288 -61.84 22.06 9.27
C THR A 288 -62.08 21.81 10.75
N TRP A 289 -61.19 22.33 11.59
CA TRP A 289 -61.33 22.23 13.06
C TRP A 289 -62.33 23.26 13.59
N PRO A 290 -63.22 22.89 14.53
CA PRO A 290 -64.07 23.85 15.22
C PRO A 290 -63.24 24.96 15.88
N GLU A 291 -63.79 26.17 15.94
CA GLU A 291 -63.14 27.28 16.62
C GLU A 291 -63.25 27.12 18.13
N LYS A 292 -62.16 27.43 18.82
CA LYS A 292 -62.09 27.37 20.27
C LYS A 292 -62.93 28.52 20.88
N PRO A 293 -63.76 28.27 21.91
CA PRO A 293 -64.51 29.31 22.64
C PRO A 293 -63.65 30.35 23.34
#